data_AF-A0A060XXF2-F1
#
_entry.id   AF-A0A060XXF2-F1
#
_cell.length_a   1.000
_cell.length_b   1.000
_cell.length_c   1.000
_cell.angle_alpha   90.00
_cell.angle_beta   90.00
_cell.angle_gamma   90.00
#
_symmetry.space_group_name_H-M   'P 1'
#
loop_
_entity.id
_entity.type
_entity.pdbx_description
1 polymer ?
#
loop_
_entity_poly.entity_id
_entity_poly.type
_entity_poly.pdbx_seq_one_letter_code
_entity_poly.pdbx_strand_id
1 'polypeptide(L)'
;MIDGNPGEETIETLVKTQDERYIDRGVRTYTWAQVNGTDYRLALALPMYSEHYIQAKLGDTIRQAMAMDTLQVERFDELGHTFIVPREYCKGLKDKDNNTQFLLDFNQFIDRNTVEEPCNMALVSRLLLDAGLTADLVKLWKKQTLHRVLARFVATDGGITRVYPRSAGEEWTENAETYDSSFYKRTLDNDIYIFTAPYFNSMLTHTHTHTHTHTQTHTHTHTH
;
A
#
# COMPACT_ATOMS: atom_id res chain seq x y z
N MET A 1 18.13 20.33 -17.34
CA MET A 1 18.17 20.85 -15.95
C MET A 1 19.52 21.44 -15.55
N ILE A 2 20.70 20.96 -16.00
CA ILE A 2 22.02 21.49 -15.57
C ILE A 2 22.24 23.00 -15.86
N ASP A 3 21.42 23.55 -16.73
CA ASP A 3 21.34 24.95 -17.15
C ASP A 3 20.48 25.85 -16.25
N GLY A 4 19.74 25.29 -15.29
CA GLY A 4 18.90 26.07 -14.34
C GLY A 4 17.49 26.34 -14.84
N ASN A 5 17.19 26.02 -16.10
CA ASN A 5 15.86 26.22 -16.66
C ASN A 5 14.87 25.17 -16.10
N PRO A 6 13.68 25.62 -15.63
CA PRO A 6 12.62 24.69 -15.28
C PRO A 6 12.09 24.01 -16.55
N GLY A 7 11.55 22.81 -16.39
CA GLY A 7 11.04 22.06 -17.53
C GLY A 7 10.21 20.86 -17.11
N GLU A 8 9.53 20.31 -18.11
CA GLU A 8 8.75 19.10 -18.00
C GLU A 8 8.97 18.25 -19.25
N GLU A 9 9.12 16.95 -19.07
CA GLU A 9 9.28 16.00 -20.16
C GLU A 9 8.64 14.67 -19.81
N THR A 10 7.84 14.14 -20.73
CA THR A 10 7.25 12.80 -20.60
C THR A 10 8.02 11.85 -21.51
N ILE A 11 8.55 10.78 -20.92
CA ILE A 11 9.29 9.75 -21.65
C ILE A 11 8.75 8.37 -21.36
N GLU A 12 8.81 7.51 -22.38
CA GLU A 12 8.69 6.07 -22.21
C GLU A 12 10.07 5.50 -21.89
N THR A 13 10.19 4.78 -20.77
CA THR A 13 11.47 4.28 -20.29
C THR A 13 11.36 2.88 -19.69
N LEU A 14 12.51 2.28 -19.39
CA LEU A 14 12.61 1.00 -18.71
C LEU A 14 12.82 1.24 -17.21
N VAL A 15 11.93 0.72 -16.38
CA VAL A 15 11.94 0.86 -14.92
C VAL A 15 12.45 -0.45 -14.31
N LYS A 16 13.62 -0.39 -13.66
CA LYS A 16 14.16 -1.51 -12.89
C LYS A 16 13.34 -1.70 -11.62
N THR A 17 13.00 -2.94 -11.28
CA THR A 17 12.20 -3.26 -10.10
C THR A 17 13.01 -3.23 -8.80
N GLN A 18 12.31 -3.10 -7.66
CA GLN A 18 12.92 -2.96 -6.34
C GLN A 18 13.80 -4.16 -5.96
N ASP A 19 13.37 -5.36 -6.34
CA ASP A 19 14.10 -6.61 -6.11
C ASP A 19 15.19 -6.87 -7.16
N GLU A 20 15.37 -5.96 -8.10
CA GLU A 20 16.38 -6.01 -9.16
C GLU A 20 16.28 -7.20 -10.13
N ARG A 21 15.16 -7.92 -10.12
CA ARG A 21 14.95 -9.12 -10.96
C ARG A 21 14.23 -8.86 -12.27
N TYR A 22 13.49 -7.77 -12.37
CA TYR A 22 12.66 -7.46 -13.53
C TYR A 22 12.94 -6.04 -14.03
N ILE A 23 12.56 -5.83 -15.29
CA ILE A 23 12.54 -4.52 -15.93
C ILE A 23 11.19 -4.44 -16.63
N ASP A 24 10.38 -3.47 -16.24
CA ASP A 24 9.09 -3.20 -16.86
C ASP A 24 9.18 -1.89 -17.67
N ARG A 25 8.40 -1.79 -18.75
CA ARG A 25 8.32 -0.57 -19.56
C ARG A 25 7.27 0.34 -18.93
N GLY A 26 7.62 1.58 -18.67
CA GLY A 26 6.74 2.54 -18.00
C GLY A 26 6.88 3.94 -18.59
N VAL A 27 5.76 4.65 -18.68
CA VAL A 27 5.73 6.07 -19.02
C VAL A 27 5.90 6.88 -17.74
N ARG A 28 6.79 7.87 -17.76
CA ARG A 28 7.07 8.76 -16.64
C ARG A 28 7.13 10.20 -17.12
N THR A 29 6.47 11.07 -16.38
CA THR A 29 6.56 12.52 -16.52
C THR A 29 7.56 13.03 -15.50
N TYR A 30 8.63 13.65 -15.99
CA TYR A 30 9.64 14.31 -15.17
C TYR A 30 9.38 15.81 -15.20
N THR A 31 9.26 16.43 -14.04
CA THR A 31 9.15 17.88 -13.90
C THR A 31 10.28 18.35 -12.99
N TRP A 32 11.00 19.40 -13.37
CA TRP A 32 12.15 19.89 -12.61
C TRP A 32 12.22 21.42 -12.52
N ALA A 33 12.81 21.91 -11.43
CA ALA A 33 13.05 23.33 -11.19
C ALA A 33 14.30 23.55 -10.33
N GLN A 34 14.84 24.77 -10.36
CA GLN A 34 15.95 25.18 -9.50
C GLN A 34 15.47 25.40 -8.06
N VAL A 35 16.31 25.04 -7.09
CA VAL A 35 16.09 25.37 -5.67
C VAL A 35 16.68 26.75 -5.39
N ASN A 36 15.80 27.70 -5.07
CA ASN A 36 16.18 29.10 -4.83
C ASN A 36 17.29 29.23 -3.78
N GLY A 37 18.29 30.07 -4.09
CA GLY A 37 19.42 30.32 -3.19
C GLY A 37 20.47 29.21 -3.15
N THR A 38 20.37 28.22 -4.04
CA THR A 38 21.36 27.14 -4.18
C THR A 38 21.66 26.86 -5.65
N ASP A 39 22.73 26.09 -5.90
CA ASP A 39 23.04 25.48 -7.20
C ASP A 39 22.31 24.13 -7.41
N TYR A 40 21.58 23.66 -6.40
CA TYR A 40 20.77 22.45 -6.48
C TYR A 40 19.52 22.62 -7.34
N ARG A 41 19.07 21.47 -7.85
CA ARG A 41 17.86 21.34 -8.68
C ARG A 41 17.10 20.13 -8.22
N LEU A 42 15.78 20.26 -8.21
CA LEU A 42 14.88 19.21 -7.79
C LEU A 42 14.06 18.75 -8.99
N ALA A 43 13.98 17.45 -9.17
CA ALA A 43 13.11 16.82 -10.16
C ALA A 43 12.14 15.88 -9.44
N LEU A 44 10.93 15.77 -9.98
CA LEU A 44 9.90 14.83 -9.56
C LEU A 44 9.54 13.96 -10.77
N ALA A 45 9.50 12.65 -10.57
CA ALA A 45 9.04 11.70 -11.57
C ALA A 45 7.68 11.14 -11.14
N LEU A 46 6.66 11.31 -11.97
CA LEU A 46 5.32 10.77 -11.73
C LEU A 46 4.91 9.82 -12.87
N PRO A 47 4.44 8.60 -12.56
CA PRO A 47 3.68 7.82 -13.52
C PRO A 47 2.29 8.44 -13.74
N MET A 48 1.71 8.22 -14.92
CA MET A 48 0.38 8.75 -15.27
C MET A 48 -0.72 8.33 -14.30
N TYR A 49 -0.65 7.10 -13.76
CA TYR A 49 -1.66 6.60 -12.83
C TYR A 49 -1.64 7.27 -11.45
N SER A 50 -0.62 8.09 -11.14
CA SER A 50 -0.49 8.78 -9.85
C SER A 50 -0.78 10.28 -9.91
N GLU A 51 -1.34 10.79 -11.01
CA GLU A 51 -1.70 12.21 -11.13
C GLU A 51 -2.80 12.63 -10.16
N HIS A 52 -3.62 11.67 -9.72
CA HIS A 52 -4.70 11.88 -8.78
C HIS A 52 -4.50 11.00 -7.55
N TYR A 53 -4.93 11.48 -6.39
CA TYR A 53 -4.87 10.73 -5.14
C TYR A 53 -6.21 10.81 -4.41
N ILE A 54 -6.45 9.80 -3.56
CA ILE A 54 -7.67 9.75 -2.75
C ILE A 54 -7.40 10.46 -1.42
N GLN A 55 -8.20 11.49 -1.15
CA GLN A 55 -8.28 12.10 0.17
C GLN A 55 -9.47 11.52 0.94
N ALA A 56 -9.20 10.75 1.99
CA ALA A 56 -10.25 10.15 2.79
C ALA A 56 -11.05 11.21 3.56
N LYS A 57 -12.38 11.16 3.43
CA LYS A 57 -13.34 11.99 4.16
C LYS A 57 -14.32 11.08 4.92
N LEU A 58 -13.87 10.54 6.05
CA LEU A 58 -14.63 9.54 6.80
C LEU A 58 -15.88 10.10 7.50
N GLY A 59 -15.94 11.42 7.76
CA GLY A 59 -17.16 12.21 8.06
C GLY A 59 -17.87 11.90 9.38
N ASP A 60 -18.12 10.62 9.66
CA ASP A 60 -18.94 10.11 10.76
C ASP A 60 -18.09 9.23 11.70
N THR A 61 -18.17 9.51 13.00
CA THR A 61 -17.44 8.79 14.07
C THR A 61 -17.73 7.28 14.06
N ILE A 62 -18.96 6.90 13.67
CA ILE A 62 -19.39 5.49 13.59
C ILE A 62 -18.59 4.73 12.52
N ARG A 63 -18.39 5.34 11.34
CA ARG A 63 -17.65 4.70 10.24
C ARG A 63 -16.18 4.51 10.59
N GLN A 64 -15.60 5.46 11.32
CA GLN A 64 -14.24 5.36 11.84
C GLN A 64 -14.10 4.22 12.85
N ALA A 65 -15.03 4.13 13.81
CA ALA A 65 -15.04 3.06 14.80
C ALA A 65 -15.21 1.68 14.15
N MET A 66 -16.10 1.54 13.16
CA MET A 66 -16.26 0.29 12.42
C MET A 66 -14.99 -0.10 11.65
N ALA A 67 -14.29 0.86 11.05
CA ALA A 67 -13.03 0.59 10.36
C ALA A 67 -11.92 0.17 11.33
N MET A 68 -11.82 0.83 12.49
CA MET A 68 -10.87 0.49 13.55
C MET A 68 -11.10 -0.92 14.09
N ASP A 69 -12.35 -1.35 14.26
CA ASP A 69 -12.65 -2.72 14.68
C ASP A 69 -12.01 -3.76 13.75
N THR A 70 -11.96 -3.48 12.44
CA THR A 70 -11.36 -4.41 11.46
C THR A 70 -9.84 -4.57 11.59
N LEU A 71 -9.17 -3.67 12.31
CA LEU A 71 -7.72 -3.66 12.52
C LEU A 71 -7.31 -4.39 13.81
N GLN A 72 -8.25 -4.91 14.58
CA GLN A 72 -7.96 -5.65 15.80
C GLN A 72 -7.33 -7.02 15.48
N VAL A 73 -6.30 -7.42 16.24
CA VAL A 73 -5.56 -8.67 16.00
C VAL A 73 -6.45 -9.90 16.18
N GLU A 74 -7.44 -9.80 17.08
CA GLU A 74 -8.48 -10.80 17.33
C GLU A 74 -9.35 -11.06 16.08
N ARG A 75 -9.37 -10.14 15.11
CA ARG A 75 -10.10 -10.30 13.86
C ARG A 75 -9.33 -11.09 12.81
N PHE A 76 -8.06 -11.43 13.03
CA PHE A 76 -7.24 -12.08 12.00
C PHE A 76 -7.76 -13.45 11.59
N ASP A 77 -8.40 -14.19 12.49
CA ASP A 77 -9.01 -15.48 12.15
C ASP A 77 -10.20 -15.31 11.19
N GLU A 78 -10.91 -14.19 11.26
CA GLU A 78 -12.04 -13.91 10.39
C GLU A 78 -11.65 -13.16 9.11
N LEU A 79 -10.77 -12.17 9.24
CA LEU A 79 -10.44 -11.19 8.19
C LEU A 79 -9.06 -11.45 7.54
N GLY A 80 -8.31 -12.45 8.01
CA GLY A 80 -6.94 -12.69 7.58
C GLY A 80 -5.92 -11.84 8.35
N HIS A 81 -4.65 -12.21 8.21
CA HIS A 81 -3.54 -11.48 8.83
C HIS A 81 -3.44 -10.09 8.20
N THR A 82 -3.52 -9.05 9.03
CA THR A 82 -3.49 -7.66 8.56
C THR A 82 -2.15 -7.04 8.92
N PHE A 83 -1.46 -6.53 7.91
CA PHE A 83 -0.28 -5.70 8.06
C PHE A 83 -0.65 -4.24 7.88
N ILE A 84 -0.06 -3.37 8.70
CA ILE A 84 -0.13 -1.91 8.51
C ILE A 84 1.26 -1.36 8.25
N VAL A 85 1.40 -0.39 7.35
CA VAL A 85 2.71 0.18 7.05
C VAL A 85 3.22 1.00 8.25
N PRO A 86 4.49 0.87 8.68
CA PRO A 86 5.05 1.64 9.79
C PRO A 86 5.36 3.12 9.43
N ARG A 87 4.35 3.86 8.96
CA ARG A 87 4.39 5.31 8.69
C ARG A 87 4.27 6.08 10.01
N GLU A 88 4.68 7.35 9.98
CA GLU A 88 4.53 8.26 11.12
C GLU A 88 3.08 8.75 11.23
N TYR A 89 2.16 7.85 11.63
CA TYR A 89 0.74 8.19 11.82
C TYR A 89 0.53 9.18 12.94
N CYS A 90 1.26 9.01 14.05
CA CYS A 90 1.25 9.89 15.19
C CYS A 90 2.67 10.01 15.73
N LYS A 91 3.03 11.19 16.25
CA LYS A 91 4.26 11.33 17.03
C LYS A 91 4.18 10.36 18.21
N GLY A 92 5.27 9.64 18.51
CA GLY A 92 5.32 8.68 19.63
C GLY A 92 5.26 7.20 19.23
N LEU A 93 4.72 6.85 18.07
CA LEU A 93 4.78 5.47 17.53
C LEU A 93 6.20 5.19 16.98
N LYS A 94 6.93 4.27 17.62
CA LYS A 94 8.38 4.07 17.37
C LYS A 94 8.80 2.69 16.89
N ASP A 95 8.09 1.62 17.26
CA ASP A 95 8.54 0.25 16.99
C ASP A 95 8.16 -0.21 15.58
N LYS A 96 9.10 -0.14 14.63
CA LYS A 96 8.84 -0.47 13.22
C LYS A 96 9.18 -1.91 12.83
N ASP A 97 9.86 -2.65 13.70
CA ASP A 97 10.48 -3.94 13.34
C ASP A 97 9.50 -5.11 13.41
N ASN A 98 8.49 -5.05 14.29
CA ASN A 98 7.44 -6.05 14.40
C ASN A 98 6.08 -5.45 14.05
N ASN A 99 5.52 -5.87 12.92
CA ASN A 99 4.29 -5.30 12.40
C ASN A 99 3.07 -5.53 13.31
N THR A 100 2.95 -6.71 13.91
CA THR A 100 1.85 -7.02 14.83
C THR A 100 1.92 -6.17 16.08
N GLN A 101 3.12 -5.96 16.63
CA GLN A 101 3.30 -5.07 17.77
C GLN A 101 2.98 -3.62 17.40
N PHE A 102 3.47 -3.15 16.25
CA PHE A 102 3.17 -1.82 15.74
C PHE A 102 1.66 -1.58 15.56
N LEU A 103 0.92 -2.60 15.08
CA LEU A 103 -0.54 -2.55 14.96
C LEU A 103 -1.24 -2.44 16.33
N LEU A 104 -0.78 -3.22 17.32
CA LEU A 104 -1.32 -3.15 18.69
C LEU A 104 -1.09 -1.76 19.30
N ASP A 105 0.12 -1.22 19.13
CA ASP A 105 0.48 0.11 19.61
C ASP A 105 -0.34 1.19 18.90
N PHE A 106 -0.53 1.06 17.57
CA PHE A 106 -1.38 1.95 16.79
C PHE A 106 -2.83 1.94 17.30
N ASN A 107 -3.44 0.76 17.46
CA ASN A 107 -4.81 0.63 17.95
C ASN A 107 -4.96 1.25 19.35
N GLN A 108 -4.02 0.96 20.26
CA GLN A 108 -4.01 1.56 21.60
C GLN A 108 -3.87 3.09 21.56
N PHE A 109 -3.07 3.62 20.64
CA PHE A 109 -2.83 5.05 20.53
C PHE A 109 -4.08 5.80 20.06
N ILE A 110 -4.76 5.28 19.03
CA ILE A 110 -5.98 5.90 18.51
C ILE A 110 -7.14 5.80 19.53
N ASP A 111 -7.26 4.68 20.24
CA ASP A 111 -8.30 4.49 21.27
C ASP A 111 -8.14 5.43 22.47
N ARG A 112 -6.90 5.77 22.84
CA ARG A 112 -6.61 6.64 24.00
C ARG A 112 -7.00 8.11 23.81
N ASN A 113 -7.50 8.49 22.62
CA ASN A 113 -8.04 9.83 22.34
C ASN A 113 -7.09 10.93 22.84
N THR A 114 -5.80 10.79 22.52
CA THR A 114 -4.73 11.64 23.05
C THR A 114 -4.81 13.03 22.42
N VAL A 115 -5.52 13.93 23.11
CA VAL A 115 -5.53 15.38 22.87
C VAL A 115 -4.11 15.98 22.90
N GLU A 116 -3.11 15.23 23.41
CA GLU A 116 -1.75 15.71 23.69
C GLU A 116 -0.72 15.46 22.57
N GLU A 117 -0.91 14.48 21.66
CA GLU A 117 0.08 14.19 20.61
C GLU A 117 -0.54 14.28 19.19
N PRO A 118 -0.01 15.15 18.30
CA PRO A 118 -0.65 15.42 17.02
C PRO A 118 -0.45 14.23 16.06
N CYS A 119 -1.55 13.53 15.75
CA CYS A 119 -1.61 12.56 14.66
C CYS A 119 -1.77 13.24 13.29
N ASN A 120 -1.19 12.64 12.25
CA ASN A 120 -1.49 12.97 10.87
C ASN A 120 -2.84 12.36 10.46
N MET A 121 -3.90 13.12 10.68
CA MET A 121 -5.27 12.66 10.42
C MET A 121 -5.54 12.29 8.96
N ALA A 122 -4.80 12.83 8.00
CA ALA A 122 -4.93 12.43 6.60
C ALA A 122 -4.46 10.99 6.37
N LEU A 123 -3.30 10.62 6.95
CA LEU A 123 -2.75 9.27 6.88
C LEU A 123 -3.64 8.28 7.65
N VAL A 124 -4.05 8.63 8.88
CA VAL A 124 -4.93 7.78 9.70
C VAL A 124 -6.27 7.55 8.99
N SER A 125 -6.90 8.61 8.48
CA SER A 125 -8.17 8.48 7.77
C SER A 125 -8.05 7.63 6.51
N ARG A 126 -6.96 7.76 5.77
CA ARG A 126 -6.70 6.94 4.59
C ARG A 126 -6.53 5.46 4.94
N LEU A 127 -5.77 5.16 6.00
CA LEU A 127 -5.57 3.80 6.51
C LEU A 127 -6.91 3.17 6.93
N LEU A 128 -7.73 3.88 7.70
CA LEU A 128 -9.03 3.40 8.16
C LEU A 128 -10.01 3.16 7.00
N LEU A 129 -10.02 4.04 6.00
CA LEU A 129 -10.83 3.83 4.80
C LEU A 129 -10.45 2.52 4.11
N ASP A 130 -9.17 2.30 3.85
CA ASP A 130 -8.68 1.11 3.16
C ASP A 130 -8.85 -0.15 4.04
N ALA A 131 -8.78 -0.04 5.37
CA ALA A 131 -9.08 -1.12 6.30
C ALA A 131 -10.55 -1.57 6.21
N GLY A 132 -11.49 -0.63 6.12
CA GLY A 132 -12.90 -0.97 5.90
C GLY A 132 -13.12 -1.67 4.55
N LEU A 133 -12.59 -1.09 3.47
CA LEU A 133 -12.75 -1.62 2.10
C LEU A 133 -12.17 -3.03 1.95
N THR A 134 -10.96 -3.25 2.45
CA THR A 134 -10.31 -4.57 2.37
C THR A 134 -11.00 -5.61 3.27
N ALA A 135 -11.72 -5.20 4.31
CA ALA A 135 -12.44 -6.12 5.19
C ALA A 135 -13.67 -6.67 4.47
N ASP A 136 -14.39 -5.79 3.77
CA ASP A 136 -15.52 -6.18 2.93
C ASP A 136 -15.09 -7.08 1.78
N LEU A 137 -13.90 -6.87 1.20
CA LEU A 137 -13.32 -7.78 0.21
C LEU A 137 -13.10 -9.19 0.77
N VAL A 138 -12.58 -9.32 2.00
CA VAL A 138 -12.38 -10.64 2.63
C VAL A 138 -13.73 -11.34 2.88
N LYS A 139 -14.79 -10.61 3.21
CA LYS A 139 -16.14 -11.19 3.30
C LYS A 139 -16.60 -11.80 1.98
N LEU A 140 -16.22 -11.23 0.83
CA LEU A 140 -16.49 -11.81 -0.49
C LEU A 140 -15.64 -13.06 -0.74
N TRP A 141 -14.35 -13.02 -0.39
CA TRP A 141 -13.44 -14.15 -0.49
C TRP A 141 -13.97 -15.40 0.24
N LYS A 142 -14.59 -15.22 1.40
CA LYS A 142 -15.19 -16.30 2.19
C LYS A 142 -16.39 -16.97 1.51
N LYS A 143 -17.09 -16.27 0.60
CA LYS A 143 -18.21 -16.83 -0.16
C LYS A 143 -17.77 -17.71 -1.34
N GLN A 144 -16.47 -17.70 -1.67
CA GLN A 144 -15.90 -18.42 -2.81
C GLN A 144 -14.96 -19.52 -2.34
N THR A 145 -15.24 -20.76 -2.71
CA THR A 145 -14.33 -21.89 -2.52
C THR A 145 -13.50 -22.11 -3.77
N LEU A 146 -12.20 -21.81 -3.70
CA LEU A 146 -11.27 -21.98 -4.81
C LEU A 146 -10.32 -23.15 -4.53
N HIS A 147 -10.62 -24.30 -5.14
CA HIS A 147 -9.73 -25.45 -5.09
C HIS A 147 -8.45 -25.10 -5.87
N ARG A 148 -7.29 -25.02 -5.18
CA ARG A 148 -5.92 -24.67 -5.67
C ARG A 148 -5.42 -23.25 -5.39
N VAL A 149 -6.18 -22.41 -4.70
CA VAL A 149 -5.65 -21.12 -4.21
C VAL A 149 -5.18 -21.30 -2.77
N LEU A 150 -3.87 -21.14 -2.55
CA LEU A 150 -3.24 -21.31 -1.23
C LEU A 150 -3.52 -20.12 -0.32
N ALA A 151 -3.38 -18.92 -0.86
CA ALA A 151 -3.60 -17.67 -0.17
C ALA A 151 -4.15 -16.62 -1.15
N ARG A 152 -4.88 -15.65 -0.61
CA ARG A 152 -5.28 -14.43 -1.30
C ARG A 152 -4.79 -13.25 -0.49
N PHE A 153 -4.35 -12.21 -1.16
CA PHE A 153 -3.97 -10.99 -0.47
C PHE A 153 -4.42 -9.76 -1.25
N VAL A 154 -4.54 -8.66 -0.53
CA VAL A 154 -4.79 -7.32 -1.05
C VAL A 154 -3.80 -6.39 -0.38
N ALA A 155 -3.01 -5.68 -1.18
CA ALA A 155 -2.07 -4.67 -0.73
C ALA A 155 -2.53 -3.32 -1.30
N THR A 156 -2.52 -2.29 -0.47
CA THR A 156 -3.12 -0.98 -0.79
C THR A 156 -2.16 0.16 -0.48
N ASP A 157 -2.24 1.23 -1.26
CA ASP A 157 -1.51 2.48 -1.05
C ASP A 157 -1.87 3.18 0.28
N GLY A 158 -3.08 2.96 0.82
CA GLY A 158 -3.46 3.46 2.14
C GLY A 158 -2.72 2.80 3.30
N GLY A 159 -1.89 1.78 3.01
CA GLY A 159 -0.99 1.17 3.97
C GLY A 159 -1.54 -0.09 4.62
N ILE A 160 -2.56 -0.73 4.04
CA ILE A 160 -3.06 -2.03 4.44
C ILE A 160 -2.57 -3.11 3.49
N THR A 161 -2.01 -4.18 4.04
CA THR A 161 -1.92 -5.47 3.36
C THR A 161 -2.69 -6.52 4.16
N ARG A 162 -3.65 -7.22 3.54
CA ARG A 162 -4.36 -8.34 4.18
C ARG A 162 -4.09 -9.64 3.46
N VAL A 163 -3.69 -10.67 4.21
CA VAL A 163 -3.40 -12.01 3.70
C VAL A 163 -4.38 -13.00 4.33
N TYR A 164 -5.10 -13.75 3.49
CA TYR A 164 -6.10 -14.72 3.89
C TYR A 164 -5.78 -16.11 3.32
N PRO A 165 -5.82 -17.18 4.14
CA PRO A 165 -6.17 -17.22 5.56
C PRO A 165 -5.03 -16.70 6.47
N ARG A 166 -5.31 -16.55 7.77
CA ARG A 166 -4.33 -16.06 8.78
C ARG A 166 -2.97 -16.78 8.69
N SER A 167 -2.98 -18.11 8.57
CA SER A 167 -1.76 -18.92 8.52
C SER A 167 -0.84 -18.56 7.35
N ALA A 168 -1.42 -18.16 6.20
CA ALA A 168 -0.61 -17.72 5.06
C ALA A 168 0.03 -16.34 5.29
N GLY A 169 -0.54 -15.54 6.19
CA GLY A 169 0.06 -14.28 6.61
C GLY A 169 1.28 -14.45 7.52
N GLU A 170 1.38 -15.56 8.24
CA GLU A 170 2.57 -15.87 9.07
C GLU A 170 3.79 -16.22 8.22
N GLU A 171 3.56 -16.73 7.00
CA GLU A 171 4.59 -17.01 6.00
C GLU A 171 4.84 -15.82 5.05
N TRP A 172 4.13 -14.70 5.24
CA TRP A 172 4.25 -13.53 4.38
C TRP A 172 5.56 -12.77 4.65
N THR A 173 6.44 -12.75 3.65
CA THR A 173 7.78 -12.15 3.78
C THR A 173 7.94 -10.82 3.05
N GLU A 174 6.91 -10.35 2.35
CA GLU A 174 6.99 -9.08 1.63
C GLU A 174 6.92 -7.90 2.60
N ASN A 175 7.54 -6.78 2.22
CA ASN A 175 7.49 -5.55 3.00
C ASN A 175 6.04 -5.05 3.12
N ALA A 176 5.65 -4.62 4.32
CA ALA A 176 4.34 -4.02 4.52
C ALA A 176 4.18 -2.72 3.71
N GLU A 177 5.26 -1.91 3.56
CA GLU A 177 5.26 -0.73 2.70
C GLU A 177 5.17 -1.13 1.22
N THR A 178 3.99 -0.87 0.66
CA THR A 178 3.66 -1.22 -0.72
C THR A 178 4.57 -0.53 -1.74
N TYR A 179 5.06 0.68 -1.47
CA TYR A 179 6.01 1.34 -2.38
C TYR A 179 7.42 0.73 -2.36
N ASP A 180 7.75 -0.02 -1.32
CA ASP A 180 8.97 -0.82 -1.23
C ASP A 180 8.75 -2.26 -1.71
N SER A 181 7.52 -2.61 -2.09
CA SER A 181 7.19 -3.93 -2.63
C SER A 181 7.38 -3.97 -4.15
N SER A 182 8.17 -4.93 -4.64
CA SER A 182 8.41 -5.09 -6.08
C SER A 182 7.09 -5.38 -6.81
N PHE A 183 6.34 -6.39 -6.37
CA PHE A 183 5.11 -6.81 -7.04
C PHE A 183 4.07 -5.69 -7.18
N TYR A 184 3.97 -4.80 -6.19
CA TYR A 184 2.98 -3.74 -6.17
C TYR A 184 3.25 -2.74 -7.29
N LYS A 185 4.49 -2.25 -7.40
CA LYS A 185 4.89 -1.31 -8.46
C LYS A 185 4.76 -1.93 -9.85
N ARG A 186 5.19 -3.18 -10.01
CA ARG A 186 5.04 -3.92 -11.28
C ARG A 186 3.60 -4.04 -11.73
N THR A 187 2.68 -4.28 -10.79
CA THR A 187 1.25 -4.41 -11.11
C THR A 187 0.64 -3.06 -11.50
N LEU A 188 1.14 -1.94 -10.98
CA LEU A 188 0.68 -0.60 -11.37
C LEU A 188 1.16 -0.21 -12.76
N ASP A 189 2.35 -0.64 -13.16
CA ASP A 189 2.93 -0.36 -14.48
C ASP A 189 2.38 -1.24 -15.62
N ASN A 190 1.52 -2.23 -15.32
CA ASN A 190 1.04 -3.20 -16.30
C ASN A 190 -0.48 -3.40 -16.24
N ASP A 191 -1.14 -3.46 -17.40
CA ASP A 191 -2.59 -3.69 -17.53
C ASP A 191 -2.98 -5.18 -17.62
N ILE A 192 -2.07 -6.09 -17.23
CA ILE A 192 -2.26 -7.54 -17.31
C ILE A 192 -2.00 -8.21 -15.96
N TYR A 193 -2.42 -9.47 -15.83
CA TYR A 193 -2.06 -10.29 -14.67
C TYR A 193 -0.54 -10.53 -14.64
N ILE A 194 0.09 -10.22 -13.50
CA ILE A 194 1.53 -10.38 -13.30
C ILE A 194 1.80 -11.61 -12.44
N PHE A 195 2.75 -12.42 -12.89
CA PHE A 195 3.27 -13.56 -12.14
C PHE A 195 4.66 -13.22 -11.59
N THR A 196 4.83 -13.41 -10.28
CA THR A 196 6.11 -13.21 -9.59
C THR A 196 6.71 -14.58 -9.28
N ALA A 197 7.92 -14.83 -9.80
CA ALA A 197 8.64 -16.07 -9.52
C ALA A 197 9.16 -16.08 -8.07
N PRO A 198 9.08 -17.22 -7.36
CA PRO A 198 9.72 -17.37 -6.06
C PRO A 198 11.24 -17.25 -6.17
N TYR A 199 11.91 -16.89 -5.07
CA TYR A 199 13.37 -16.86 -5.04
C TYR A 199 13.96 -18.26 -5.03
N PHE A 200 15.07 -18.45 -5.75
CA PHE A 200 15.82 -19.69 -5.71
C PHE A 200 16.75 -19.68 -4.49
N ASN A 201 16.63 -20.69 -3.62
CA ASN A 201 17.58 -21.00 -2.55
C ASN A 201 17.57 -20.11 -1.29
N SER A 202 16.50 -19.38 -0.98
CA SER A 202 16.25 -18.94 0.40
C SER A 202 15.75 -20.15 1.19
N MET A 203 16.51 -20.62 2.18
CA MET A 203 16.27 -21.82 3.00
C MET A 203 14.82 -22.34 2.98
N LEU A 204 14.60 -23.49 2.32
CA LEU A 204 13.43 -24.39 2.34
C LEU A 204 12.27 -23.94 3.27
N THR A 205 11.50 -22.95 2.84
CA THR A 205 10.07 -22.82 3.16
C THR A 205 9.35 -22.48 1.86
N HIS A 206 8.24 -23.19 1.64
CA HIS A 206 7.47 -23.40 0.41
C HIS A 206 7.63 -22.38 -0.74
N THR A 207 8.00 -22.88 -1.93
CA THR A 207 7.98 -22.13 -3.18
C THR A 207 6.54 -21.78 -3.59
N HIS A 208 6.15 -20.51 -3.46
CA HIS A 208 4.84 -20.03 -3.90
C HIS A 208 4.98 -19.08 -5.09
N THR A 209 4.16 -19.31 -6.13
CA THR A 209 3.99 -18.37 -7.24
C THR A 209 2.82 -17.45 -6.91
N HIS A 210 3.06 -16.15 -6.89
CA HIS A 210 2.01 -15.15 -6.66
C HIS A 210 1.50 -14.62 -7.99
N THR A 211 0.17 -14.56 -8.13
CA THR A 211 -0.50 -13.86 -9.24
C THR A 211 -1.12 -12.58 -8.69
N HIS A 212 -0.85 -11.45 -9.33
CA HIS A 212 -1.31 -10.14 -8.89
C HIS A 212 -2.32 -9.56 -9.90
N THR A 213 -3.30 -8.80 -9.39
CA THR A 213 -4.32 -8.11 -10.20
C THR A 213 -4.57 -6.74 -9.59
N HIS A 214 -4.62 -5.70 -10.41
CA HIS A 214 -4.97 -4.35 -9.97
C HIS A 214 -6.32 -3.94 -10.59
N THR A 215 -7.12 -3.18 -9.85
CA THR A 215 -8.40 -2.62 -10.34
C THR A 215 -8.37 -1.12 -10.11
N GLN A 216 -8.28 -0.33 -11.18
CA GLN A 216 -8.47 1.12 -11.12
C GLN A 216 -9.97 1.43 -11.14
N THR A 217 -10.48 2.07 -10.09
CA THR A 217 -11.86 2.58 -10.09
C THR A 217 -11.88 3.98 -10.67
N HIS A 218 -12.22 4.12 -11.96
CA HIS A 218 -12.49 5.43 -12.56
C HIS A 218 -13.93 5.85 -12.24
N THR A 219 -14.10 6.87 -11.39
CA THR A 219 -15.40 7.53 -11.20
C THR A 219 -15.51 8.67 -12.20
N HIS A 220 -16.25 8.46 -13.31
CA HIS A 220 -16.60 9.54 -14.22
C HIS A 220 -17.79 10.32 -13.64
N THR A 221 -17.53 11.54 -13.17
CA THR A 221 -18.60 12.50 -12.84
C THR A 221 -19.03 13.18 -14.15
N HIS A 222 -20.17 12.76 -14.70
CA HIS A 222 -20.83 13.54 -15.76
C HIS A 222 -21.59 14.71 -15.12
N THR A 223 -21.08 15.92 -15.29
CA THR A 223 -21.89 17.15 -15.14
C THR A 223 -22.75 17.30 -16.38
N HIS A 224 -24.07 17.24 -16.18
CA HIS A 224 -25.09 17.64 -17.15
C HIS A 224 -25.21 19.16 -17.25
#